data_AF-A0A1Q4DB31-F1
#
_entry.id   AF-A0A1Q4DB31-F1
#
_cell.length_a   1.000
_cell.length_b   1.000
_cell.length_c   1.000
_cell.angle_alpha   90.00
_cell.angle_beta   90.00
_cell.angle_gamma   90.00
#
_symmetry.space_group_name_H-M   'P 1'
#
loop_
_entity.id
_entity.type
_entity.pdbx_description
1 polymer ?
#
loop_
_entity_poly.entity_id
_entity_poly.type
_entity_poly.pdbx_seq_one_letter_code
_entity_poly.pdbx_strand_id
1 'polypeptide(L)'
;MVARAATITALAIAVVASAGTPALAYTQIDRNEQTRYAVETMNLTYSGFLARKDDFTRAGCRKDGYENNGFPYPGCRKPSPYNAFNWSDDGCSGREQIGFVSNVYRNLFNKPCQLHDFGYRNFGKGLTLSRTEETRAWIDSRFRTEMYRLCETNYAGNRLQRGACKTNADIVWATVRNTGGNWDTPPETPPAPLDPTPAPQPVPAPSPTHPTFTVMNTSEAPPDGVWFRRSPHTADTDRVTGHGVYRGERVQLTCYAWGDAVGAYGNRLWYAVTNVTRPTVASAPNSGYLSAHYVDDGAAANQTVTGVPAC
;
A
#
# COMPACT_ATOMS: atom_id res chain seq x y z
N MET A 1 47.69 -34.48 59.74
CA MET A 1 47.71 -33.14 59.12
C MET A 1 46.59 -33.10 58.10
N VAL A 2 45.64 -32.18 58.27
CA VAL A 2 44.32 -32.18 57.62
C VAL A 2 44.43 -31.51 56.25
N ALA A 3 44.04 -32.22 55.18
CA ALA A 3 43.88 -31.66 53.84
C ALA A 3 42.60 -30.80 53.79
N ARG A 4 42.76 -29.51 53.48
CA ARG A 4 41.63 -28.59 53.27
C ARG A 4 41.19 -28.68 51.81
N ALA A 5 39.97 -29.17 51.58
CA ALA A 5 39.31 -29.07 50.28
C ALA A 5 38.82 -27.63 50.07
N ALA A 6 39.21 -27.02 48.96
CA ALA A 6 38.73 -25.70 48.53
C ALA A 6 37.49 -25.89 47.66
N THR A 7 36.34 -25.40 48.13
CA THR A 7 35.09 -25.34 47.38
C THR A 7 35.10 -24.10 46.48
N ILE A 8 35.14 -24.30 45.16
CA ILE A 8 34.97 -23.22 44.17
C ILE A 8 33.48 -23.09 43.87
N THR A 9 32.87 -21.99 44.31
CA THR A 9 31.48 -21.65 43.99
C THR A 9 31.45 -20.96 42.63
N ALA A 10 30.99 -21.66 41.59
CA ALA A 10 30.76 -21.06 40.28
C ALA A 10 29.47 -20.21 40.32
N LEU A 11 29.63 -18.89 40.24
CA LEU A 11 28.51 -17.96 40.12
C LEU A 11 28.01 -18.00 38.67
N ALA A 12 26.86 -18.63 38.42
CA ALA A 12 26.20 -18.60 37.12
C ALA A 12 25.61 -17.20 36.89
N ILE A 13 26.27 -16.38 36.08
CA ILE A 13 25.72 -15.11 35.60
C ILE A 13 24.66 -15.46 34.55
N ALA A 14 23.39 -15.40 34.94
CA ALA A 14 22.28 -15.44 34.00
C ALA A 14 22.27 -14.12 33.22
N VAL A 15 22.80 -14.15 31.99
CA VAL A 15 22.60 -13.07 31.03
C VAL A 15 21.13 -13.11 30.61
N VAL A 16 20.32 -12.25 31.23
CA VAL A 16 18.97 -11.97 30.75
C VAL A 16 19.13 -11.18 29.47
N ALA A 17 19.06 -11.87 28.32
CA ALA A 17 18.89 -11.20 27.04
C ALA A 17 17.55 -10.46 27.10
N SER A 18 17.60 -9.13 27.22
CA SER A 18 16.44 -8.30 26.99
C SER A 18 15.98 -8.55 25.56
N ALA A 19 14.85 -9.24 25.39
CA ALA A 19 14.15 -9.29 24.12
C ALA A 19 13.71 -7.86 23.78
N GLY A 20 14.57 -7.14 23.06
CA GLY A 20 14.15 -5.91 22.41
C GLY A 20 12.94 -6.27 21.56
N THR A 21 11.85 -5.52 21.72
CA THR A 21 10.69 -5.60 20.83
C THR A 21 11.19 -5.68 19.39
N PRO A 22 10.92 -6.75 18.64
CA PRO A 22 11.34 -6.81 17.26
C PRO A 22 10.74 -5.59 16.57
N ALA A 23 11.59 -4.70 16.06
CA ALA A 23 11.14 -3.67 15.14
C ALA A 23 10.36 -4.41 14.06
N LEU A 24 9.05 -4.15 13.94
CA LEU A 24 8.13 -4.87 13.07
C LEU A 24 8.74 -4.96 11.67
N ALA A 25 9.36 -6.10 11.37
CA ALA A 25 10.06 -6.30 10.14
C ALA A 25 9.04 -6.80 9.13
N TYR A 26 9.07 -6.20 7.96
CA TYR A 26 8.04 -6.44 6.96
C TYR A 26 8.40 -7.65 6.11
N THR A 27 7.41 -8.46 5.77
CA THR A 27 7.63 -9.60 4.88
C THR A 27 7.81 -9.14 3.42
N GLN A 28 8.29 -10.04 2.56
CA GLN A 28 8.31 -9.77 1.12
C GLN A 28 6.89 -9.52 0.56
N ILE A 29 5.87 -10.18 1.11
CA ILE A 29 4.47 -9.96 0.75
C ILE A 29 4.05 -8.54 1.11
N ASP A 30 4.41 -8.07 2.31
CA ASP A 30 4.15 -6.69 2.74
C ASP A 30 4.83 -5.67 1.84
N ARG A 31 6.06 -5.93 1.39
CA ARG A 31 6.76 -5.05 0.44
C ARG A 31 6.13 -5.01 -0.93
N ASN A 32 5.69 -6.16 -1.44
CA ASN A 32 4.99 -6.23 -2.72
C ASN A 32 3.68 -5.43 -2.64
N GLU A 33 2.95 -5.58 -1.53
CA GLU A 33 1.71 -4.85 -1.28
C GLU A 33 1.95 -3.34 -1.14
N GLN A 34 2.99 -2.93 -0.43
CA GLN A 34 3.36 -1.51 -0.36
C GLN A 34 3.78 -0.94 -1.72
N THR A 35 4.56 -1.69 -2.49
CA THR A 35 4.97 -1.27 -3.85
C THR A 35 3.73 -1.06 -4.72
N ARG A 36 2.80 -2.03 -4.71
CA ARG A 36 1.52 -1.95 -5.42
C ARG A 36 0.73 -0.71 -5.01
N TYR A 37 0.50 -0.51 -3.71
CA TYR A 37 -0.29 0.61 -3.19
C TYR A 37 0.35 1.97 -3.46
N ALA A 38 1.68 2.05 -3.43
CA ALA A 38 2.41 3.27 -3.75
C ALA A 38 2.28 3.63 -5.24
N VAL A 39 2.41 2.64 -6.14
CA VAL A 39 2.28 2.84 -7.59
C VAL A 39 0.89 3.35 -7.93
N GLU A 40 -0.11 2.71 -7.34
CA GLU A 40 -1.50 3.12 -7.44
C GLU A 40 -1.74 4.54 -6.93
N THR A 41 -1.20 4.88 -5.76
CA THR A 41 -1.28 6.24 -5.19
C THR A 41 -0.67 7.28 -6.13
N MET A 42 0.46 6.97 -6.76
CA MET A 42 1.13 7.83 -7.75
C MET A 42 0.36 7.99 -9.08
N ASN A 43 -0.52 7.04 -9.40
CA ASN A 43 -1.39 7.09 -10.59
C ASN A 43 -2.69 7.87 -10.38
N LEU A 44 -3.01 8.25 -9.14
CA LEU A 44 -4.11 9.18 -8.88
C LEU A 44 -3.86 10.55 -9.53
N THR A 45 -4.92 11.30 -9.75
CA THR A 45 -4.80 12.74 -9.98
C THR A 45 -4.29 13.42 -8.72
N TYR A 46 -3.73 14.63 -8.82
CA TYR A 46 -3.31 15.37 -7.62
C TYR A 46 -4.46 15.53 -6.60
N SER A 47 -5.71 15.66 -7.06
CA SER A 47 -6.88 15.76 -6.18
C SER A 47 -7.21 14.45 -5.48
N GLY A 48 -7.15 13.32 -6.20
CA GLY A 48 -7.36 11.99 -5.61
C GLY A 48 -6.26 11.64 -4.61
N PHE A 49 -5.01 11.98 -4.93
CA PHE A 49 -3.89 11.83 -4.01
C PHE A 49 -4.11 12.61 -2.71
N LEU A 50 -4.53 13.88 -2.79
CA LEU A 50 -4.77 14.69 -1.59
C LEU A 50 -5.89 14.12 -0.72
N ALA A 51 -6.95 13.57 -1.31
CA ALA A 51 -8.01 12.89 -0.55
C ALA A 51 -7.48 11.65 0.18
N ARG A 52 -6.64 10.85 -0.48
CA ARG A 52 -6.00 9.69 0.13
C ARG A 52 -5.03 10.08 1.25
N LYS A 53 -4.18 11.07 1.00
CA LYS A 53 -3.25 11.60 2.00
C LYS A 53 -3.97 12.09 3.24
N ASP A 54 -5.09 12.78 3.06
CA ASP A 54 -5.94 13.30 4.13
C ASP A 54 -6.59 12.17 4.95
N ASP A 55 -7.05 11.09 4.31
CA ASP A 55 -7.50 9.87 4.99
C ASP A 55 -6.42 9.23 5.89
N PHE A 56 -5.18 9.13 5.41
CA PHE A 56 -4.06 8.62 6.21
C PHE A 56 -3.63 9.59 7.32
N THR A 57 -3.61 10.88 7.03
CA THR A 57 -3.22 11.91 8.00
C THR A 57 -4.22 11.98 9.15
N ARG A 58 -5.53 11.92 8.87
CA ARG A 58 -6.57 11.79 9.91
C ARG A 58 -6.43 10.53 10.75
N ALA A 59 -5.90 9.46 10.17
CA ALA A 59 -5.63 8.22 10.89
C ALA A 59 -4.36 8.29 11.76
N GLY A 60 -3.63 9.40 11.78
CA GLY A 60 -2.40 9.57 12.58
C GLY A 60 -1.12 9.12 11.86
N CYS A 61 -1.16 8.90 10.55
CA CYS A 61 -0.06 8.36 9.77
C CYS A 61 0.88 9.44 9.20
N ARG A 62 0.97 10.58 9.89
CA ARG A 62 1.86 11.71 9.58
C ARG A 62 2.15 12.45 10.88
N LYS A 63 3.39 12.84 11.09
CA LYS A 63 3.83 13.72 12.19
C LYS A 63 4.88 14.68 11.65
N ASP A 64 4.66 15.98 11.86
CA ASP A 64 5.59 17.00 11.38
C ASP A 64 6.96 16.82 12.03
N GLY A 65 8.02 16.93 11.20
CA GLY A 65 9.41 16.74 11.64
C GLY A 65 9.79 15.28 11.97
N TYR A 66 8.91 14.30 11.72
CA TYR A 66 9.21 12.88 11.91
C TYR A 66 9.37 12.17 10.57
N GLU A 67 10.57 11.66 10.31
CA GLU A 67 10.83 10.78 9.18
C GLU A 67 10.75 9.33 9.66
N ASN A 68 9.77 8.58 9.17
CA ASN A 68 9.50 7.24 9.66
C ASN A 68 10.44 6.18 9.07
N ASN A 69 11.25 6.50 8.05
CA ASN A 69 12.21 5.58 7.41
C ASN A 69 11.65 4.19 7.08
N GLY A 70 10.37 4.14 6.69
CA GLY A 70 9.68 2.89 6.36
C GLY A 70 9.15 2.09 7.57
N PHE A 71 9.27 2.59 8.79
CA PHE A 71 8.64 2.05 9.99
C PHE A 71 7.21 2.58 10.18
N PRO A 72 6.35 1.91 10.96
CA PRO A 72 5.03 2.42 11.30
C PRO A 72 5.09 3.79 12.00
N TYR A 73 4.19 4.69 11.66
CA TYR A 73 4.01 5.93 12.43
C TYR A 73 3.43 5.62 13.82
N PRO A 74 4.02 6.16 14.91
CA PRO A 74 3.44 6.03 16.24
C PRO A 74 2.02 6.61 16.28
N GLY A 75 1.04 5.80 16.67
CA GLY A 75 -0.38 6.19 16.74
C GLY A 75 -1.12 6.17 15.40
N CYS A 76 -0.49 5.74 14.31
CA CYS A 76 -1.17 5.51 13.04
C CYS A 76 -2.14 4.33 13.16
N ARG A 77 -3.40 4.59 12.86
CA ARG A 77 -4.51 3.62 12.94
C ARG A 77 -4.73 2.82 11.65
N LYS A 78 -3.94 3.08 10.61
CA LYS A 78 -4.01 2.29 9.38
C LYS A 78 -3.39 0.91 9.61
N PRO A 79 -3.93 -0.14 8.95
CA PRO A 79 -3.37 -1.48 9.07
C PRO A 79 -1.94 -1.56 8.55
N SER A 80 -1.16 -2.54 9.05
CA SER A 80 0.05 -2.98 8.37
C SER A 80 -0.35 -3.65 7.02
N PRO A 81 0.38 -3.43 5.92
CA PRO A 81 1.65 -2.72 5.83
C PRO A 81 1.54 -1.23 5.47
N TYR A 82 0.33 -0.66 5.43
CA TYR A 82 0.07 0.71 4.98
C TYR A 82 0.47 1.80 5.99
N ASN A 83 0.54 1.45 7.27
CA ASN A 83 1.00 2.37 8.33
C ASN A 83 2.47 2.83 8.21
N ALA A 84 3.21 2.23 7.28
CA ALA A 84 4.61 2.50 6.98
C ALA A 84 4.83 3.63 5.96
N PHE A 85 3.78 4.06 5.25
CA PHE A 85 3.93 5.06 4.19
C PHE A 85 4.29 6.43 4.76
N ASN A 86 5.28 7.07 4.17
CA ASN A 86 5.64 8.44 4.47
C ASN A 86 4.69 9.40 3.75
N TRP A 87 3.76 10.00 4.50
CA TRP A 87 2.80 11.01 4.01
C TRP A 87 3.24 12.46 4.29
N SER A 88 4.44 12.67 4.83
CA SER A 88 5.02 14.01 4.98
C SER A 88 5.38 14.60 3.61
N ASP A 89 5.45 15.92 3.57
CA ASP A 89 5.65 16.71 2.36
C ASP A 89 6.14 18.10 2.76
N ASP A 90 6.91 18.69 1.88
CA ASP A 90 7.34 20.09 1.94
C ASP A 90 6.74 20.90 0.78
N GLY A 91 5.95 20.25 -0.08
CA GLY A 91 5.29 20.89 -1.22
C GLY A 91 6.31 21.53 -2.15
N CYS A 92 5.93 22.61 -2.81
CA CYS A 92 6.89 23.32 -3.68
C CYS A 92 7.78 24.32 -2.91
N SER A 93 8.16 24.06 -1.66
CA SER A 93 8.78 25.09 -0.80
C SER A 93 10.27 25.38 -1.11
N GLY A 94 11.02 24.43 -1.65
CA GLY A 94 12.43 24.62 -2.00
C GLY A 94 12.63 25.34 -3.34
N ARG A 95 13.32 26.49 -3.34
CA ARG A 95 13.75 27.17 -4.59
C ARG A 95 14.66 26.30 -5.46
N GLU A 96 15.45 25.44 -4.85
CA GLU A 96 16.32 24.46 -5.51
C GLU A 96 15.53 23.29 -6.14
N GLN A 97 14.33 23.02 -5.64
CA GLN A 97 13.48 21.91 -6.09
C GLN A 97 12.64 22.27 -7.33
N ILE A 98 12.38 23.57 -7.56
CA ILE A 98 11.46 24.02 -8.63
C ILE A 98 12.06 25.04 -9.60
N GLY A 99 13.28 25.51 -9.36
CA GLY A 99 13.99 26.45 -10.21
C GLY A 99 13.49 27.90 -10.09
N PHE A 100 13.76 28.71 -11.11
CA PHE A 100 13.47 30.16 -11.14
C PHE A 100 12.00 30.51 -11.45
N VAL A 101 11.05 29.63 -11.14
CA VAL A 101 9.63 29.93 -11.36
C VAL A 101 9.12 30.96 -10.34
N SER A 102 8.17 31.79 -10.77
CA SER A 102 7.59 32.81 -9.91
C SER A 102 6.81 32.18 -8.74
N ASN A 103 6.65 32.93 -7.65
CA ASN A 103 5.85 32.49 -6.50
C ASN A 103 4.40 32.13 -6.89
N VAL A 104 3.87 32.72 -7.97
CA VAL A 104 2.54 32.40 -8.50
C VAL A 104 2.47 30.96 -8.97
N TYR A 105 3.41 30.52 -9.82
CA TYR A 105 3.43 29.15 -10.32
C TYR A 105 3.85 28.14 -9.26
N ARG A 106 4.76 28.52 -8.35
CA ARG A 106 5.10 27.71 -7.17
C ARG A 106 3.86 27.38 -6.34
N ASN A 107 3.09 28.40 -5.97
CA ASN A 107 1.88 28.21 -5.16
C ASN A 107 0.83 27.41 -5.93
N LEU A 108 0.72 27.65 -7.24
CA LEU A 108 -0.19 26.95 -8.13
C LEU A 108 0.12 25.44 -8.20
N PHE A 109 1.40 25.06 -8.27
CA PHE A 109 1.84 23.66 -8.37
C PHE A 109 1.98 22.93 -7.04
N ASN A 110 1.69 23.57 -5.91
CA ASN A 110 1.86 22.98 -4.59
C ASN A 110 1.16 21.62 -4.45
N LYS A 111 -0.02 21.45 -5.05
CA LYS A 111 -0.76 20.18 -4.99
C LYS A 111 -0.04 19.04 -5.74
N PRO A 112 0.34 19.19 -7.03
CA PRO A 112 1.25 18.25 -7.69
C PRO A 112 2.58 18.01 -6.97
N CYS A 113 3.19 19.01 -6.33
CA CYS A 113 4.44 18.81 -5.56
C CYS A 113 4.25 17.82 -4.41
N GLN A 114 3.12 17.88 -3.68
CA GLN A 114 2.87 16.92 -2.59
C GLN A 114 2.78 15.47 -3.09
N LEU A 115 2.27 15.25 -4.31
CA LEU A 115 2.27 13.93 -4.96
C LEU A 115 3.70 13.48 -5.30
N HIS A 116 4.50 14.39 -5.84
CA HIS A 116 5.93 14.14 -6.13
C HIS A 116 6.71 13.78 -4.87
N ASP A 117 6.50 14.52 -3.78
CA ASP A 117 7.11 14.27 -2.47
C ASP A 117 6.79 12.87 -1.96
N PHE A 118 5.53 12.42 -2.08
CA PHE A 118 5.15 11.07 -1.70
C PHE A 118 5.95 10.03 -2.51
N GLY A 119 6.08 10.23 -3.82
CA GLY A 119 6.90 9.37 -4.68
C GLY A 119 8.35 9.30 -4.20
N TYR A 120 9.01 10.45 -4.00
CA TYR A 120 10.41 10.49 -3.59
C TYR A 120 10.64 9.91 -2.18
N ARG A 121 9.72 10.19 -1.24
CA ARG A 121 9.84 9.73 0.15
C ARG A 121 9.59 8.24 0.31
N ASN A 122 8.83 7.60 -0.57
CA ASN A 122 8.48 6.18 -0.45
C ASN A 122 9.25 5.28 -1.44
N PHE A 123 9.50 5.72 -2.66
CA PHE A 123 10.27 4.95 -3.65
C PHE A 123 11.77 5.24 -3.56
N GLY A 124 12.14 6.47 -3.19
CA GLY A 124 13.53 6.90 -3.16
C GLY A 124 14.21 6.75 -1.80
N LYS A 125 13.53 7.17 -0.73
CA LYS A 125 14.05 7.16 0.65
C LYS A 125 13.38 6.07 1.49
N GLY A 126 12.47 6.40 2.39
CA GLY A 126 11.94 5.54 3.45
C GLY A 126 11.79 4.05 3.10
N LEU A 127 10.79 3.68 2.31
CA LEU A 127 10.53 2.28 1.95
C LEU A 127 11.37 1.77 0.76
N THR A 128 12.09 2.66 0.07
CA THR A 128 12.86 2.38 -1.16
C THR A 128 12.13 1.51 -2.19
N LEU A 129 10.83 1.68 -2.36
CA LEU A 129 10.01 0.82 -3.22
C LEU A 129 10.52 0.91 -4.66
N SER A 130 11.09 -0.17 -5.20
CA SER A 130 11.58 -0.22 -6.59
C SER A 130 12.56 0.93 -6.97
N ARG A 131 13.46 1.32 -6.05
CA ARG A 131 14.40 2.44 -6.25
C ARG A 131 15.30 2.21 -7.48
N THR A 132 14.98 2.89 -8.58
CA THR A 132 15.68 2.85 -9.86
C THR A 132 15.55 4.21 -10.56
N GLU A 133 16.46 4.56 -11.46
CA GLU A 133 16.30 5.77 -12.28
C GLU A 133 15.05 5.76 -13.14
N GLU A 134 14.61 4.59 -13.62
CA GLU A 134 13.35 4.43 -14.35
C GLU A 134 12.14 4.85 -13.48
N THR A 135 12.11 4.37 -12.23
CA THR A 135 11.05 4.71 -11.28
C THR A 135 11.06 6.22 -10.95
N ARG A 136 12.25 6.80 -10.77
CA ARG A 136 12.38 8.26 -10.56
C ARG A 136 11.84 9.04 -11.76
N ALA A 137 12.24 8.67 -12.97
CA ALA A 137 11.80 9.31 -14.21
C ALA A 137 10.28 9.20 -14.41
N TRP A 138 9.69 8.07 -14.03
CA TRP A 138 8.23 7.89 -14.02
C TRP A 138 7.54 8.81 -13.01
N ILE A 139 8.05 8.91 -11.76
CA ILE A 139 7.53 9.83 -10.73
C ILE A 139 7.60 11.29 -11.22
N ASP A 140 8.73 11.70 -11.77
CA ASP A 140 8.92 13.05 -12.32
C ASP A 140 7.94 13.31 -13.47
N SER A 141 7.70 12.31 -14.34
CA SER A 141 6.74 12.42 -15.44
C SER A 141 5.27 12.51 -14.97
N ARG A 142 4.91 11.78 -13.90
CA ARG A 142 3.60 11.90 -13.25
C ARG A 142 3.41 13.31 -12.68
N PHE A 143 4.42 13.86 -12.00
CA PHE A 143 4.40 15.22 -11.50
C PHE A 143 4.14 16.25 -12.60
N ARG A 144 4.86 16.15 -13.74
CA ARG A 144 4.62 17.00 -14.91
C ARG A 144 3.19 16.90 -15.44
N THR A 145 2.66 15.67 -15.53
CA THR A 145 1.29 15.41 -15.99
C THR A 145 0.25 16.09 -15.09
N GLU A 146 0.43 16.02 -13.77
CA GLU A 146 -0.50 16.64 -12.83
C GLU A 146 -0.38 18.16 -12.79
N MET A 147 0.82 18.73 -12.99
CA MET A 147 0.96 20.18 -13.22
C MET A 147 0.22 20.62 -14.49
N TYR A 148 0.31 19.85 -15.59
CA TYR A 148 -0.44 20.11 -16.82
C TYR A 148 -1.95 20.02 -16.61
N ARG A 149 -2.44 19.00 -15.90
CA ARG A 149 -3.85 18.88 -15.54
C ARG A 149 -4.34 20.13 -14.82
N LEU A 150 -3.54 20.61 -13.87
CA LEU A 150 -3.85 21.80 -13.10
C LEU A 150 -3.89 23.06 -13.99
N CYS A 151 -2.96 23.20 -14.94
CA CYS A 151 -2.99 24.27 -15.93
C CYS A 151 -4.25 24.22 -16.82
N GLU A 152 -4.65 23.03 -17.27
CA GLU A 152 -5.88 22.83 -18.05
C GLU A 152 -7.13 23.25 -17.26
N THR A 153 -7.21 22.85 -15.99
CA THR A 153 -8.35 23.18 -15.12
C THR A 153 -8.44 24.67 -14.80
N ASN A 154 -7.34 25.29 -14.36
CA ASN A 154 -7.38 26.69 -13.90
C ASN A 154 -7.46 27.72 -15.03
N TYR A 155 -7.03 27.35 -16.24
CA TYR A 155 -6.98 28.25 -17.39
C TYR A 155 -7.74 27.69 -18.59
N ALA A 156 -8.83 26.94 -18.37
CA ALA A 156 -9.65 26.34 -19.42
C ALA A 156 -10.11 27.35 -20.49
N GLY A 157 -10.50 28.55 -20.05
CA GLY A 157 -10.92 29.66 -20.92
C GLY A 157 -9.80 30.59 -21.40
N ASN A 158 -8.55 30.42 -20.94
CA ASN A 158 -7.45 31.33 -21.27
C ASN A 158 -6.25 30.58 -21.87
N ARG A 159 -6.19 30.52 -23.21
CA ARG A 159 -5.15 29.79 -23.94
C ARG A 159 -3.73 30.32 -23.66
N LEU A 160 -3.58 31.63 -23.51
CA LEU A 160 -2.26 32.26 -23.28
C LEU A 160 -1.74 31.92 -21.88
N GLN A 161 -2.56 32.10 -20.84
CA GLN A 161 -2.19 31.73 -19.47
C GLN A 161 -1.97 30.23 -19.32
N ARG A 162 -2.78 29.41 -20.00
CA ARG A 162 -2.58 27.96 -20.04
C ARG A 162 -1.24 27.58 -20.64
N GLY A 163 -0.85 28.20 -21.76
CA GLY A 163 0.46 28.01 -22.38
C GLY A 163 1.60 28.38 -21.44
N ALA A 164 1.53 29.58 -20.83
CA ALA A 164 2.53 30.05 -19.87
C ALA A 164 2.65 29.12 -18.64
N CYS A 165 1.52 28.64 -18.13
CA CYS A 165 1.48 27.67 -17.03
C CYS A 165 2.20 26.37 -17.40
N LYS A 166 1.92 25.81 -18.59
CA LYS A 166 2.58 24.60 -19.06
C LYS A 166 4.09 24.79 -19.24
N THR A 167 4.54 25.90 -19.79
CA THR A 167 5.97 26.20 -19.88
C THR A 167 6.65 26.23 -18.51
N ASN A 168 5.98 26.79 -17.49
CA ASN A 168 6.52 26.77 -16.13
C ASN A 168 6.53 25.34 -15.55
N ALA A 169 5.54 24.51 -15.84
CA ALA A 169 5.55 23.11 -15.44
C ALA A 169 6.72 22.33 -16.06
N ASP A 170 7.08 22.61 -17.31
CA ASP A 170 8.25 22.02 -17.98
C ASP A 170 9.56 22.43 -17.30
N ILE A 171 9.70 23.70 -16.89
CA ILE A 171 10.86 24.19 -16.16
C ILE A 171 11.01 23.48 -14.81
N VAL A 172 9.90 23.35 -14.07
CA VAL A 172 9.89 22.65 -12.77
C VAL A 172 10.24 21.18 -12.95
N TRP A 173 9.64 20.50 -13.92
CA TRP A 173 9.95 19.10 -14.25
C TRP A 173 11.42 18.91 -14.64
N ALA A 174 11.96 19.76 -15.50
CA ALA A 174 13.36 19.69 -15.91
C ALA A 174 14.31 19.92 -14.72
N THR A 175 13.92 20.81 -13.79
CA THR A 175 14.69 21.05 -12.56
C THR A 175 14.77 19.78 -11.72
N VAL A 176 13.64 19.16 -11.36
CA VAL A 176 13.65 17.93 -10.54
C VAL A 176 14.35 16.77 -11.25
N ARG A 177 14.25 16.67 -12.59
CA ARG A 177 15.01 15.68 -13.38
C ARG A 177 16.51 15.81 -13.17
N ASN A 178 17.02 17.04 -13.15
CA ASN A 178 18.44 17.35 -13.08
C ASN A 178 18.99 17.38 -11.65
N THR A 179 18.17 17.73 -10.64
CA THR A 179 18.62 17.86 -9.25
C THR A 179 18.26 16.68 -8.35
N GLY A 180 17.33 15.81 -8.78
CA GLY A 180 16.82 14.68 -7.99
C GLY A 180 17.79 13.51 -7.72
N GLY A 181 19.06 13.63 -8.13
CA GLY A 181 20.11 12.62 -7.94
C GLY A 181 19.99 11.41 -8.88
N ASN A 182 20.88 10.43 -8.71
CA ASN A 182 20.84 9.15 -9.42
C ASN A 182 20.40 8.03 -8.45
N TRP A 183 19.24 7.44 -8.68
CA TRP A 183 18.65 6.36 -7.88
C TRP A 183 19.28 4.99 -8.10
N ASP A 184 20.16 4.85 -9.09
CA ASP A 184 21.04 3.68 -9.20
C ASP A 184 22.13 3.68 -8.11
N THR A 185 22.31 4.81 -7.40
CA THR A 185 23.12 4.85 -6.18
C THR A 185 22.28 4.43 -4.95
N PRO A 186 22.83 3.57 -4.07
CA PRO A 186 22.17 3.18 -2.83
C PRO A 186 21.78 4.40 -1.99
N PRO A 187 20.64 4.35 -1.27
CA PRO A 187 20.24 5.44 -0.41
C PRO A 187 21.22 5.59 0.76
N GLU A 188 21.44 6.83 1.20
CA GLU A 188 22.31 7.16 2.33
C GLU A 188 21.83 6.51 3.64
N THR A 189 20.50 6.38 3.82
CA THR A 189 19.88 5.65 4.91
C THR A 189 19.19 4.40 4.36
N PRO A 190 19.58 3.18 4.78
CA PRO A 190 18.88 1.95 4.39
C PRO A 190 17.43 1.94 4.90
N PRO A 191 16.49 1.34 4.16
CA PRO A 191 15.11 1.17 4.61
C PRO A 191 15.03 0.25 5.83
N ALA A 192 13.88 0.24 6.52
CA ALA A 192 13.56 -0.77 7.51
C ALA A 192 13.84 -2.20 6.95
N PRO A 193 14.61 -3.04 7.66
CA PRO A 193 14.96 -4.38 7.18
C PRO A 193 13.71 -5.23 6.90
N LEU A 194 13.82 -6.09 5.89
CA LEU A 194 12.84 -7.16 5.71
C LEU A 194 13.05 -8.21 6.79
N ASP A 195 11.95 -8.78 7.25
CA ASP A 195 12.05 -9.99 8.05
C ASP A 195 12.67 -11.06 7.15
N PRO A 196 13.69 -11.79 7.61
CA PRO A 196 14.22 -12.92 6.86
C PRO A 196 13.03 -13.83 6.55
N THR A 197 12.82 -14.10 5.25
CA THR A 197 11.71 -14.93 4.78
C THR A 197 11.62 -16.14 5.70
N PRO A 198 10.51 -16.32 6.45
CA PRO A 198 10.33 -17.52 7.23
C PRO A 198 10.58 -18.69 6.29
N ALA A 199 11.46 -19.63 6.67
CA ALA A 199 11.57 -20.90 5.95
C ALA A 199 10.15 -21.37 5.65
N PRO A 200 9.81 -21.78 4.41
CA PRO A 200 8.43 -22.05 4.03
C PRO A 200 7.78 -22.83 5.14
N GLN A 201 6.90 -22.18 5.92
CA GLN A 201 6.10 -22.93 6.86
C GLN A 201 5.34 -23.89 5.95
N PRO A 202 5.33 -25.20 6.25
CA PRO A 202 4.59 -26.14 5.44
C PRO A 202 3.20 -25.54 5.30
N VAL A 203 2.89 -25.06 4.10
CA VAL A 203 1.54 -24.63 3.76
C VAL A 203 0.71 -25.82 4.19
N PRO A 204 -0.26 -25.66 5.11
CA PRO A 204 -1.15 -26.76 5.43
C PRO A 204 -1.61 -27.29 4.08
N ALA A 205 -1.29 -28.55 3.78
CA ALA A 205 -1.69 -29.15 2.52
C ALA A 205 -3.17 -28.77 2.34
N PRO A 206 -3.57 -28.21 1.18
CA PRO A 206 -4.94 -27.76 1.00
C PRO A 206 -5.83 -28.89 1.49
N SER A 207 -6.64 -28.63 2.51
CA SER A 207 -7.60 -29.62 2.94
C SER A 207 -8.34 -30.04 1.67
N PRO A 208 -8.34 -31.33 1.30
CA PRO A 208 -8.88 -31.80 0.02
C PRO A 208 -10.39 -31.53 -0.14
N THR A 209 -11.00 -30.84 0.82
CA THR A 209 -12.40 -30.48 0.91
C THR A 209 -12.74 -29.09 0.38
N HIS A 210 -11.81 -28.12 0.34
CA HIS A 210 -12.16 -26.72 0.03
C HIS A 210 -11.54 -26.23 -1.30
N PRO A 211 -12.36 -25.99 -2.34
CA PRO A 211 -11.87 -25.61 -3.66
C PRO A 211 -11.32 -24.17 -3.66
N THR A 212 -10.34 -23.93 -4.54
CA THR A 212 -9.70 -22.62 -4.71
C THR A 212 -9.93 -22.09 -6.12
N PHE A 213 -10.41 -20.85 -6.21
CA PHE A 213 -10.75 -20.20 -7.48
C PHE A 213 -10.06 -18.85 -7.63
N THR A 214 -9.95 -18.40 -8.87
CA THR A 214 -9.42 -17.08 -9.21
C THR A 214 -10.53 -16.03 -9.02
N VAL A 215 -10.15 -14.83 -8.61
CA VAL A 215 -11.05 -13.70 -8.46
C VAL A 215 -11.23 -13.00 -9.81
N MET A 216 -12.48 -12.79 -10.21
CA MET A 216 -12.89 -12.16 -11.48
C MET A 216 -13.91 -11.04 -11.25
N ASN A 217 -14.33 -10.39 -12.34
CA ASN A 217 -15.43 -9.40 -12.36
C ASN A 217 -15.31 -8.23 -11.38
N THR A 218 -14.15 -7.99 -10.77
CA THR A 218 -13.87 -6.73 -10.08
C THR A 218 -13.61 -5.69 -11.17
N SER A 219 -14.43 -4.63 -11.23
CA SER A 219 -14.32 -3.52 -12.20
C SER A 219 -13.08 -2.66 -11.99
N GLU A 220 -12.35 -2.97 -10.95
CA GLU A 220 -11.36 -2.09 -10.35
C GLU A 220 -10.02 -2.82 -10.43
N ALA A 221 -9.14 -2.27 -11.27
CA ALA A 221 -7.71 -2.42 -11.00
C ALA A 221 -7.43 -1.73 -9.64
N PRO A 222 -6.37 -2.13 -8.91
CA PRO A 222 -5.81 -1.34 -7.81
C PRO A 222 -6.06 0.17 -8.01
N PRO A 223 -6.77 0.90 -7.10
CA PRO A 223 -7.03 0.63 -5.68
C PRO A 223 -8.13 -0.30 -5.28
N ASP A 224 -9.16 -0.33 -6.10
CA ASP A 224 -10.45 -0.68 -5.56
C ASP A 224 -10.56 -2.21 -5.73
N GLY A 225 -10.37 -2.92 -4.63
CA GLY A 225 -10.62 -4.34 -4.58
C GLY A 225 -12.08 -4.55 -4.22
N VAL A 226 -12.55 -5.78 -4.31
CA VAL A 226 -13.79 -6.12 -3.61
C VAL A 226 -13.42 -6.32 -2.14
N TRP A 227 -13.79 -5.34 -1.31
CA TRP A 227 -13.77 -5.47 0.15
C TRP A 227 -14.49 -6.76 0.55
N PHE A 228 -14.02 -7.43 1.59
CA PHE A 228 -14.85 -8.48 2.18
C PHE A 228 -16.10 -7.89 2.86
N ARG A 229 -17.09 -8.76 3.09
CA ARG A 229 -18.23 -8.46 3.96
C ARG A 229 -18.12 -9.27 5.24
N ARG A 230 -18.65 -8.75 6.34
CA ARG A 230 -18.77 -9.50 7.61
C ARG A 230 -19.96 -10.46 7.60
N SER A 231 -20.94 -10.24 6.72
CA SER A 231 -22.11 -11.10 6.48
C SER A 231 -22.43 -11.13 4.97
N PRO A 232 -23.36 -11.97 4.46
CA PRO A 232 -23.71 -12.00 3.04
C PRO A 232 -24.61 -10.82 2.61
N HIS A 233 -24.32 -9.62 3.12
CA HIS A 233 -25.03 -8.38 2.80
C HIS A 233 -24.04 -7.32 2.32
N THR A 234 -24.40 -6.61 1.25
CA THR A 234 -23.54 -5.60 0.64
C THR A 234 -23.29 -4.45 1.60
N ALA A 235 -24.29 -4.10 2.42
CA ALA A 235 -24.19 -3.04 3.43
C ALA A 235 -23.16 -3.34 4.53
N ASP A 236 -22.89 -4.62 4.83
CA ASP A 236 -21.94 -5.02 5.88
C ASP A 236 -20.50 -5.10 5.34
N THR A 237 -20.11 -4.05 4.60
CA THR A 237 -18.77 -3.93 4.01
C THR A 237 -17.71 -3.71 5.07
N ASP A 238 -16.65 -4.53 5.02
CA ASP A 238 -15.46 -4.31 5.81
C ASP A 238 -14.50 -3.38 5.08
N ARG A 239 -14.60 -2.08 5.37
CA ARG A 239 -13.83 -1.02 4.69
C ARG A 239 -12.44 -0.84 5.29
N VAL A 240 -11.76 -1.95 5.58
CA VAL A 240 -10.40 -1.98 6.10
C VAL A 240 -9.43 -2.06 4.93
N THR A 241 -8.62 -1.02 4.71
CA THR A 241 -7.65 -0.97 3.60
C THR A 241 -6.83 -2.26 3.48
N GLY A 242 -6.85 -2.87 2.29
CA GLY A 242 -6.18 -4.14 1.99
C GLY A 242 -6.98 -5.41 2.26
N HIS A 243 -8.03 -5.34 3.08
CA HIS A 243 -8.84 -6.50 3.47
C HIS A 243 -9.92 -6.81 2.44
N GLY A 244 -9.72 -7.87 1.67
CA GLY A 244 -10.53 -8.16 0.49
C GLY A 244 -9.72 -8.83 -0.61
N VAL A 245 -10.21 -8.69 -1.83
CA VAL A 245 -9.65 -9.33 -3.01
C VAL A 245 -9.45 -8.38 -4.18
N TYR A 246 -8.42 -8.64 -4.97
CA TYR A 246 -8.17 -8.01 -6.26
C TYR A 246 -8.35 -9.02 -7.41
N ARG A 247 -8.63 -8.51 -8.62
CA ARG A 247 -8.70 -9.34 -9.84
C ARG A 247 -7.43 -10.19 -9.98
N GLY A 248 -7.60 -11.48 -10.24
CA GLY A 248 -6.49 -12.43 -10.44
C GLY A 248 -5.94 -13.05 -9.16
N GLU A 249 -6.30 -12.54 -7.97
CA GLU A 249 -5.99 -13.23 -6.72
C GLU A 249 -6.77 -14.54 -6.59
N ARG A 250 -6.33 -15.42 -5.71
CA ARG A 250 -6.97 -16.72 -5.48
C ARG A 250 -7.60 -16.75 -4.11
N VAL A 251 -8.82 -17.29 -4.04
CA VAL A 251 -9.58 -17.48 -2.81
C VAL A 251 -9.95 -18.95 -2.63
N GLN A 252 -9.84 -19.44 -1.40
CA GLN A 252 -10.35 -20.75 -1.01
C GLN A 252 -11.75 -20.59 -0.41
N LEU A 253 -12.73 -21.36 -0.92
CA LEU A 253 -14.11 -21.34 -0.45
C LEU A 253 -14.30 -22.30 0.71
N THR A 254 -14.88 -21.82 1.81
CA THR A 254 -15.13 -22.62 3.03
C THR A 254 -16.56 -23.11 3.11
N CYS A 255 -17.53 -22.21 2.95
CA CYS A 255 -18.96 -22.52 2.92
C CYS A 255 -19.70 -21.46 2.10
N TYR A 256 -20.95 -21.74 1.71
CA TYR A 256 -21.80 -20.79 0.99
C TYR A 256 -22.98 -20.31 1.84
N ALA A 257 -23.46 -19.09 1.57
CA ALA A 257 -24.65 -18.50 2.15
C ALA A 257 -25.45 -17.76 1.08
N TRP A 258 -26.74 -17.55 1.36
CA TRP A 258 -27.62 -16.73 0.52
C TRP A 258 -27.75 -15.33 1.09
N GLY A 259 -27.73 -14.32 0.21
CA GLY A 259 -27.64 -12.93 0.62
C GLY A 259 -28.11 -11.93 -0.43
N ASP A 260 -27.61 -10.71 -0.32
CA ASP A 260 -27.93 -9.62 -1.24
C ASP A 260 -27.52 -9.97 -2.67
N ALA A 261 -28.31 -9.52 -3.64
CA ALA A 261 -28.02 -9.74 -5.05
C ALA A 261 -26.88 -8.82 -5.53
N VAL A 262 -25.89 -9.40 -6.22
CA VAL A 262 -24.73 -8.67 -6.78
C VAL A 262 -24.60 -8.94 -8.29
N GLY A 263 -24.24 -7.90 -9.04
CA GLY A 263 -24.02 -7.97 -10.48
C GLY A 263 -25.30 -7.99 -11.32
N ALA A 264 -25.15 -7.89 -12.65
CA ALA A 264 -26.26 -7.76 -13.60
C ALA A 264 -27.22 -8.97 -13.62
N TYR A 265 -26.75 -10.15 -13.22
CA TYR A 265 -27.54 -11.38 -13.15
C TYR A 265 -28.15 -11.63 -11.75
N GLY A 266 -28.01 -10.69 -10.82
CA GLY A 266 -28.60 -10.78 -9.49
C GLY A 266 -28.13 -12.00 -8.69
N ASN A 267 -26.82 -12.25 -8.66
CA ASN A 267 -26.26 -13.39 -7.95
C ASN A 267 -26.36 -13.17 -6.44
N ARG A 268 -27.17 -13.99 -5.77
CA ARG A 268 -27.41 -13.98 -4.31
C ARG A 268 -26.54 -14.99 -3.58
N LEU A 269 -25.70 -15.75 -4.29
CA LEU A 269 -24.78 -16.68 -3.68
C LEU A 269 -23.54 -15.94 -3.17
N TRP A 270 -23.18 -16.19 -1.92
CA TRP A 270 -22.00 -15.68 -1.25
C TRP A 270 -21.18 -16.84 -0.70
N TYR A 271 -19.86 -16.69 -0.69
CA TYR A 271 -18.97 -17.65 -0.07
C TYR A 271 -18.24 -17.01 1.11
N ALA A 272 -18.10 -17.75 2.21
CA ALA A 272 -17.07 -17.46 3.21
C ALA A 272 -15.72 -17.91 2.62
N VAL A 273 -14.78 -16.98 2.48
CA VAL A 273 -13.52 -17.23 1.77
C VAL A 273 -12.30 -16.77 2.56
N THR A 274 -11.16 -17.38 2.24
CA THR A 274 -9.83 -16.88 2.62
C THR A 274 -9.03 -16.57 1.37
N ASN A 275 -8.39 -15.40 1.30
CA ASN A 275 -7.49 -15.04 0.20
C ASN A 275 -6.17 -15.80 0.35
N VAL A 276 -5.91 -16.78 -0.51
CA VAL A 276 -4.68 -17.59 -0.41
C VAL A 276 -3.49 -16.95 -1.13
N THR A 277 -3.71 -15.91 -1.92
CA THR A 277 -2.63 -15.11 -2.54
C THR A 277 -2.04 -14.11 -1.55
N ARG A 278 -2.88 -13.40 -0.79
CA ARG A 278 -2.51 -12.52 0.32
C ARG A 278 -3.24 -12.99 1.59
N PRO A 279 -2.72 -14.01 2.29
CA PRO A 279 -3.41 -14.67 3.41
C PRO A 279 -3.54 -13.81 4.66
N THR A 280 -2.73 -12.78 4.79
CA THR A 280 -2.76 -11.87 5.94
C THR A 280 -2.80 -10.42 5.48
N VAL A 281 -3.55 -9.61 6.23
CA VAL A 281 -3.60 -8.15 6.15
C VAL A 281 -3.55 -7.66 7.59
N ALA A 282 -2.64 -6.75 7.92
CA ALA A 282 -2.49 -6.24 9.29
C ALA A 282 -2.25 -7.31 10.37
N SER A 283 -1.54 -8.40 10.02
CA SER A 283 -1.37 -9.58 10.89
C SER A 283 -2.67 -10.32 11.24
N ALA A 284 -3.79 -9.98 10.60
CA ALA A 284 -5.06 -10.69 10.69
C ALA A 284 -5.30 -11.52 9.41
N PRO A 285 -6.11 -12.60 9.47
CA PRO A 285 -6.50 -13.36 8.29
C PRO A 285 -7.25 -12.48 7.28
N ASN A 286 -6.82 -12.51 6.01
CA ASN A 286 -7.51 -11.84 4.93
C ASN A 286 -8.68 -12.71 4.45
N SER A 287 -9.79 -12.65 5.19
CA SER A 287 -10.95 -13.53 5.02
C SER A 287 -12.26 -12.80 5.30
N GLY A 288 -13.36 -13.32 4.73
CA GLY A 288 -14.71 -12.81 4.94
C GLY A 288 -15.69 -13.31 3.88
N TYR A 289 -16.86 -12.69 3.77
CA TYR A 289 -17.84 -13.03 2.74
C TYR A 289 -17.54 -12.32 1.41
N LEU A 290 -17.56 -13.08 0.33
CA LEU A 290 -17.39 -12.62 -1.05
C LEU A 290 -18.54 -13.15 -1.92
N SER A 291 -19.18 -12.28 -2.70
CA SER A 291 -20.21 -12.72 -3.65
C SER A 291 -19.59 -13.64 -4.70
N ALA A 292 -20.30 -14.73 -5.05
CA ALA A 292 -19.93 -15.63 -6.14
C ALA A 292 -19.81 -14.92 -7.48
N HIS A 293 -20.40 -13.71 -7.64
CA HIS A 293 -20.17 -12.85 -8.81
C HIS A 293 -18.69 -12.57 -9.09
N TYR A 294 -17.84 -12.58 -8.05
CA TYR A 294 -16.42 -12.28 -8.15
C TYR A 294 -15.51 -13.52 -8.15
N VAL A 295 -16.09 -14.73 -8.17
CA VAL A 295 -15.34 -15.98 -8.12
C VAL A 295 -15.45 -16.66 -9.48
N ASP A 296 -14.31 -16.98 -10.09
CA ASP A 296 -14.23 -17.72 -11.35
C ASP A 296 -14.41 -19.22 -11.10
N ASP A 297 -15.63 -19.59 -10.69
CA ASP A 297 -16.01 -20.96 -10.35
C ASP A 297 -16.67 -21.73 -11.51
N GLY A 298 -16.88 -21.06 -12.66
CA GLY A 298 -17.55 -21.61 -13.83
C GLY A 298 -19.04 -21.91 -13.63
N ALA A 299 -19.62 -21.56 -12.47
CA ALA A 299 -21.02 -21.78 -12.16
C ALA A 299 -21.91 -20.63 -12.67
N ALA A 300 -23.16 -20.95 -13.01
CA ALA A 300 -24.15 -19.91 -13.30
C ALA A 300 -24.55 -19.16 -12.01
N ALA A 301 -25.12 -17.97 -12.14
CA ALA A 301 -25.62 -17.21 -10.99
C ALA A 301 -26.58 -18.06 -10.15
N ASN A 302 -26.44 -18.01 -8.82
CA ASN A 302 -27.23 -18.80 -7.87
C ASN A 302 -27.05 -20.33 -8.00
N GLN A 303 -25.91 -20.80 -8.50
CA GLN A 303 -25.54 -22.23 -8.49
C GLN A 303 -24.35 -22.45 -7.57
N THR A 304 -24.47 -23.40 -6.65
CA THR A 304 -23.41 -23.73 -5.69
C THR A 304 -22.34 -24.60 -6.35
N VAL A 305 -21.07 -24.37 -6.00
CA VAL A 305 -19.97 -25.27 -6.35
C VAL A 305 -20.09 -26.58 -5.57
N THR A 306 -19.96 -27.70 -6.29
CA THR A 306 -19.94 -29.05 -5.68
C THR A 306 -18.82 -29.15 -4.64
N GLY A 307 -19.14 -29.65 -3.46
CA GLY A 307 -18.18 -29.84 -2.37
C GLY A 307 -18.04 -28.65 -1.41
N VAL A 308 -18.70 -27.53 -1.69
CA VAL A 308 -18.79 -26.41 -0.73
C VAL A 308 -20.07 -26.55 0.09
N PRO A 309 -20.00 -26.75 1.42
CA PRO A 309 -21.19 -26.88 2.27
C PRO A 309 -21.87 -25.53 2.51
N ALA A 310 -23.12 -25.55 3.00
CA ALA A 310 -23.78 -24.34 3.49
C ALA A 310 -23.14 -23.87 4.80
N CYS A 311 -23.06 -22.54 4.97
CA CYS A 311 -22.97 -21.89 6.27
C CYS A 311 -24.39 -21.86 6.89
#